data_AF-A0A8B6C952-F1
#
_entry.id   AF-A0A8B6C952-F1
#
_cell.length_a   1.000
_cell.length_b   1.000
_cell.length_c   1.000
_cell.angle_alpha   90.00
_cell.angle_beta   90.00
_cell.angle_gamma   90.00
#
_symmetry.space_group_name_H-M   'P 1'
#
loop_
_entity.id
_entity.type
_entity.pdbx_description
1 polymer ?
#
loop_
_entity_poly.entity_id
_entity_poly.type
_entity_poly.pdbx_seq_one_letter_code
_entity_poly.pdbx_strand_id
1 'polypeptide(L)'
;SMNMSRSRLEHPDKTTDKIVRLVTENSKMKERNIKDSKMIDLQKSSIQRLEEQLEKRDRQSDIYEKMKSAEEDKRKAEEEADKYYDQYQKEEVKVSALHEKVQQKDKEIKQLQQNVESMVAKGFVKKDEKSGDEFRILKKKFTEVYNELQDTKKKVASLEREIGDKKLNIILLESSLKETEEKCNKKIKAYEESYEMLEDHKRSLKNQIRNLEGQINQPDDTIVNFQQSKKDSSLPLGKASSAGGAVDHFTNILLQEENRKLKQEKSKYEKKTEKLQHELQRLQKEKKENEHLEEKVAQLR
;
A
#
# COMPACT_ATOMS: atom_id res chain seq x y z
N SER A 1 -30.32 33.85 100.84
CA SER A 1 -29.32 34.28 99.85
C SER A 1 -29.33 33.27 98.71
N MET A 2 -30.21 33.46 97.72
CA MET A 2 -29.92 34.02 96.38
C MET A 2 -29.10 33.08 95.45
N ASN A 3 -29.88 32.28 94.73
CA ASN A 3 -29.82 31.89 93.31
C ASN A 3 -28.57 32.21 92.44
N MET A 4 -28.12 31.14 91.79
CA MET A 4 -27.98 30.95 90.33
C MET A 4 -26.99 31.82 89.54
N SER A 5 -26.07 31.14 88.85
CA SER A 5 -25.78 31.42 87.44
C SER A 5 -25.31 30.15 86.74
N ARG A 6 -26.26 29.45 86.12
CA ARG A 6 -26.00 28.49 85.05
C ARG A 6 -25.42 29.25 83.86
N SER A 7 -24.21 28.89 83.47
CA SER A 7 -23.57 29.27 82.21
C SER A 7 -24.50 28.89 81.05
N ARG A 8 -25.07 29.90 80.39
CA ARG A 8 -25.79 29.79 79.12
C ARG A 8 -24.80 29.25 78.09
N LEU A 9 -25.02 28.02 77.63
CA LEU A 9 -24.54 27.59 76.31
C LEU A 9 -25.17 28.53 75.28
N GLU A 10 -24.34 29.25 74.54
CA GLU A 10 -24.74 30.04 73.40
C GLU A 10 -25.29 29.10 72.30
N HIS A 11 -26.54 29.32 71.90
CA HIS A 11 -27.10 28.68 70.72
C HIS A 11 -26.47 29.32 69.48
N PRO A 12 -25.93 28.54 68.53
CA PRO A 12 -25.46 29.09 67.27
C PRO A 12 -26.62 29.75 66.53
N ASP A 13 -26.41 31.01 66.16
CA ASP A 13 -27.37 31.85 65.44
C ASP A 13 -27.74 31.20 64.10
N LYS A 14 -29.04 31.15 63.76
CA LYS A 14 -29.56 30.52 62.51
C LYS A 14 -28.92 31.10 61.24
N THR A 15 -28.41 32.33 61.35
CA THR A 15 -27.66 33.03 60.32
C THR A 15 -26.32 32.35 60.04
N THR A 16 -25.61 31.89 61.07
CA THR A 16 -24.32 31.21 60.98
C THR A 16 -24.44 29.87 60.26
N ASP A 17 -25.47 29.07 60.59
CA ASP A 17 -25.74 27.79 59.91
C ASP A 17 -26.05 27.96 58.42
N LYS A 18 -26.76 29.03 58.05
CA LYS A 18 -27.08 29.34 56.65
C LYS A 18 -25.84 29.74 55.87
N ILE A 19 -24.94 30.53 56.47
CA ILE A 19 -23.66 30.91 55.87
C ILE A 19 -22.78 29.68 55.66
N VAL A 20 -22.66 28.80 56.66
CA VAL A 20 -21.86 27.56 56.56
C VAL A 20 -22.38 26.65 55.44
N ARG A 21 -23.71 26.50 55.28
CA ARG A 21 -24.29 25.73 54.17
C ARG A 21 -23.95 26.33 52.81
N LEU A 22 -24.12 27.64 52.64
CA LEU A 22 -23.81 28.33 51.38
C LEU A 22 -22.33 28.26 51.01
N VAL A 23 -21.43 28.37 51.99
CA VAL A 23 -19.98 28.21 51.78
C VAL A 23 -19.65 26.78 51.37
N THR A 24 -20.24 25.78 52.03
CA THR A 24 -20.05 24.36 51.69
C THR A 24 -20.57 24.04 50.29
N GLU A 25 -21.71 24.60 49.92
CA GLU A 25 -22.32 24.41 48.59
C GLU A 25 -21.51 25.09 47.49
N ASN A 26 -21.00 26.30 47.73
CA ASN A 26 -20.04 26.97 46.83
C ASN A 26 -18.74 26.18 46.67
N SER A 27 -18.21 25.59 47.74
CA SER A 27 -17.01 24.74 47.66
C SER A 27 -17.26 23.51 46.79
N LYS A 28 -18.41 22.84 46.97
CA LYS A 28 -18.81 21.70 46.14
C LYS A 28 -19.04 22.09 44.68
N MET A 29 -19.59 23.28 44.40
CA MET A 29 -19.73 23.77 43.03
C MET A 29 -18.36 24.07 42.39
N LYS A 30 -17.43 24.68 43.12
CA LYS A 30 -16.06 24.89 42.63
C LYS A 30 -15.35 23.57 42.32
N GLU A 31 -15.49 22.56 43.18
CA GLU A 31 -14.93 21.24 42.92
C GLU A 31 -15.53 20.56 41.68
N ARG A 32 -16.86 20.66 41.47
CA ARG A 32 -17.50 20.15 40.26
C ARG A 32 -16.98 20.88 39.02
N ASN A 33 -16.93 22.21 39.05
CA ASN A 33 -16.40 23.01 37.93
C ASN A 33 -14.95 22.65 37.58
N ILE A 34 -14.10 22.37 38.58
CA ILE A 34 -12.72 21.92 38.36
C ILE A 34 -12.69 20.53 37.70
N LYS A 35 -13.55 19.60 38.15
CA LYS A 35 -13.66 18.26 37.56
C LYS A 35 -14.17 18.32 36.11
N ASP A 36 -15.19 19.13 35.86
CA ASP A 36 -15.75 19.31 34.52
C ASP A 36 -14.74 19.96 33.57
N SER A 37 -13.99 20.97 34.05
CA SER A 37 -12.90 21.58 33.27
C SER A 37 -11.83 20.54 32.89
N LYS A 38 -11.38 19.71 33.85
CA LYS A 38 -10.41 18.64 33.57
C LYS A 38 -10.96 17.61 32.61
N MET A 39 -12.24 17.26 32.71
CA MET A 39 -12.91 16.34 31.79
C MET A 39 -12.94 16.91 30.36
N ILE A 40 -13.26 18.20 30.21
CA ILE A 40 -13.27 18.90 28.92
C ILE A 40 -11.86 18.88 28.30
N ASP A 41 -10.81 19.15 29.08
CA ASP A 41 -9.43 19.15 28.58
C ASP A 41 -8.96 17.75 28.14
N LEU A 42 -9.37 16.71 28.86
CA LEU A 42 -9.14 15.31 28.47
C LEU A 42 -9.88 14.94 27.19
N GLN A 43 -11.14 15.39 27.05
CA GLN A 43 -11.93 15.17 25.82
C GLN A 43 -11.30 15.88 24.62
N LYS A 44 -10.89 17.15 24.77
CA LYS A 44 -10.18 17.89 23.72
C LYS A 44 -8.89 17.19 23.30
N SER A 45 -8.09 16.76 24.27
CA SER A 45 -6.86 16.00 24.00
C SER A 45 -7.13 14.69 23.26
N SER A 46 -8.23 14.01 23.58
CA SER A 46 -8.62 12.76 22.91
C SER A 46 -9.11 13.00 21.48
N ILE A 47 -9.88 14.07 21.25
CA ILE A 47 -10.35 14.48 19.92
C ILE A 47 -9.14 14.81 19.04
N GLN A 48 -8.19 15.60 19.53
CA GLN A 48 -6.99 15.97 18.78
C GLN A 48 -6.18 14.73 18.35
N ARG A 49 -5.99 13.75 19.25
CA ARG A 49 -5.33 12.47 18.89
C ARG A 49 -6.09 11.70 17.81
N LEU A 50 -7.42 11.71 17.85
CA LEU A 50 -8.26 11.03 16.84
C LEU A 50 -8.18 11.73 15.49
N GLU A 51 -8.13 13.07 15.47
CA GLU A 51 -7.95 13.88 14.26
C GLU A 51 -6.58 13.59 13.63
N GLU A 52 -5.50 13.59 14.43
CA GLU A 52 -4.15 13.21 13.95
C GLU A 52 -4.11 11.78 13.38
N GLN A 53 -4.84 10.83 14.00
CA GLN A 53 -4.94 9.46 13.49
C GLN A 53 -5.77 9.36 12.21
N LEU A 54 -6.78 10.22 12.03
CA LEU A 54 -7.56 10.32 10.80
C LEU A 54 -6.69 10.86 9.67
N GLU A 55 -5.97 11.96 9.91
CA GLU A 55 -5.08 12.56 8.91
C GLU A 55 -3.97 11.59 8.49
N LYS A 56 -3.38 10.84 9.44
CA LYS A 56 -2.42 9.78 9.12
C LYS A 56 -3.02 8.69 8.24
N ARG A 57 -4.29 8.31 8.46
CA ARG A 57 -4.99 7.30 7.65
C ARG A 57 -5.30 7.80 6.24
N ASP A 58 -5.72 9.06 6.11
CA ASP A 58 -6.00 9.65 4.80
C ASP A 58 -4.71 9.73 3.96
N ARG A 59 -3.60 10.15 4.56
CA ARG A 59 -2.28 10.12 3.91
C ARG A 59 -1.85 8.70 3.51
N GLN A 60 -2.11 7.69 4.34
CA GLN A 60 -1.83 6.29 3.99
C GLN A 60 -2.69 5.82 2.82
N SER A 61 -3.97 6.21 2.77
CA SER A 61 -4.87 5.89 1.65
C SER A 61 -4.37 6.50 0.34
N ASP A 62 -3.93 7.77 0.36
CA ASP A 62 -3.38 8.45 -0.82
C ASP A 62 -2.10 7.78 -1.31
N ILE A 63 -1.25 7.31 -0.38
CA ILE A 63 -0.02 6.57 -0.71
C ILE A 63 -0.38 5.25 -1.40
N TYR A 64 -1.35 4.51 -0.86
CA TYR A 64 -1.78 3.23 -1.41
C TYR A 64 -2.31 3.37 -2.84
N GLU A 65 -3.18 4.36 -3.11
CA GLU A 65 -3.68 4.62 -4.46
C GLU A 65 -2.56 5.03 -5.43
N LYS A 66 -1.59 5.83 -4.98
CA LYS A 66 -0.41 6.16 -5.79
C LYS A 66 0.47 4.95 -6.10
N MET A 67 0.66 4.04 -5.14
CA MET A 67 1.40 2.80 -5.35
C MET A 67 0.68 1.91 -6.36
N LYS A 68 -0.63 1.71 -6.20
CA LYS A 68 -1.46 0.92 -7.11
C LYS A 68 -1.44 1.48 -8.53
N SER A 69 -1.51 2.80 -8.71
CA SER A 69 -1.37 3.44 -10.01
C SER A 69 0.01 3.20 -10.63
N ALA A 70 1.08 3.34 -9.84
CA ALA A 70 2.45 3.12 -10.32
C ALA A 70 2.69 1.66 -10.73
N GLU A 71 2.07 0.71 -10.03
CA GLU A 71 2.16 -0.72 -10.33
C GLU A 71 1.41 -1.10 -11.62
N GLU A 72 0.25 -0.48 -11.85
CA GLU A 72 -0.47 -0.61 -13.13
C GLU A 72 0.33 0.00 -14.30
N ASP A 73 0.98 1.14 -14.09
CA ASP A 73 1.84 1.76 -15.10
C ASP A 73 3.08 0.91 -15.40
N LYS A 74 3.69 0.31 -14.36
CA LYS A 74 4.78 -0.68 -14.52
C LYS A 74 4.32 -1.87 -15.36
N ARG A 75 3.17 -2.47 -15.03
CA ARG A 75 2.64 -3.63 -15.77
C ARG A 75 2.41 -3.30 -17.25
N LYS A 76 1.87 -2.12 -17.56
CA LYS A 76 1.68 -1.68 -18.96
C LYS A 76 3.00 -1.52 -19.71
N ALA A 77 4.02 -0.97 -19.05
CA ALA A 77 5.35 -0.83 -19.64
C ALA A 77 6.00 -2.19 -19.94
N GLU A 78 5.83 -3.17 -19.03
CA GLU A 78 6.30 -4.55 -19.23
C GLU A 78 5.58 -5.23 -20.40
N GLU A 79 4.25 -5.15 -20.46
CA GLU A 79 3.46 -5.70 -21.57
C GLU A 79 3.82 -5.07 -22.94
N GLU A 80 4.19 -3.79 -22.95
CA GLU A 80 4.64 -3.10 -24.16
C GLU A 80 6.05 -3.56 -24.56
N ALA A 81 6.97 -3.70 -23.61
CA ALA A 81 8.32 -4.22 -23.86
C ALA A 81 8.28 -5.65 -24.43
N ASP A 82 7.43 -6.53 -23.89
CA ASP A 82 7.24 -7.90 -24.38
C ASP A 82 6.76 -7.92 -25.84
N LYS A 83 5.82 -7.04 -26.20
CA LYS A 83 5.35 -6.90 -27.59
C LYS A 83 6.46 -6.47 -28.54
N TYR A 84 7.32 -5.54 -28.11
CA TYR A 84 8.47 -5.12 -28.91
C TYR A 84 9.50 -6.26 -29.07
N TYR A 85 9.72 -7.04 -28.02
CA TYR A 85 10.62 -8.19 -28.04
C TYR A 85 10.12 -9.28 -29.00
N ASP A 86 8.83 -9.62 -28.94
CA ASP A 86 8.20 -10.57 -29.87
C ASP A 86 8.32 -10.12 -31.33
N GLN A 87 8.14 -8.82 -31.60
CA GLN A 87 8.31 -8.27 -32.94
C GLN A 87 9.77 -8.33 -33.40
N TYR A 88 10.71 -8.02 -32.50
CA TYR A 88 12.14 -8.12 -32.77
C TYR A 88 12.52 -9.55 -33.18
N GLN A 89 12.09 -10.55 -32.40
CA GLN A 89 12.35 -11.97 -32.69
C GLN A 89 11.78 -12.41 -34.05
N LYS A 90 10.56 -11.98 -34.38
CA LYS A 90 9.95 -12.26 -35.69
C LYS A 90 10.74 -11.66 -36.86
N GLU A 91 11.26 -10.45 -36.72
CA GLU A 91 12.08 -9.82 -37.76
C GLU A 91 13.47 -10.47 -37.86
N GLU A 92 14.08 -10.87 -36.74
CA GLU A 92 15.38 -11.56 -36.73
C GLU A 92 15.33 -12.91 -37.48
N VAL A 93 14.25 -13.67 -37.30
CA VAL A 93 14.00 -14.91 -38.06
C VAL A 93 13.83 -14.63 -39.56
N LYS A 94 13.09 -13.56 -39.94
CA LYS A 94 12.92 -13.18 -41.35
C LYS A 94 14.24 -12.79 -42.00
N VAL A 95 15.07 -11.99 -41.31
CA VAL A 95 16.40 -11.61 -41.82
C VAL A 95 17.30 -12.82 -41.99
N SER A 96 17.28 -13.75 -41.02
CA SER A 96 18.05 -15.00 -41.12
C SER A 96 17.65 -15.82 -42.34
N ALA A 97 16.34 -16.01 -42.56
CA ALA A 97 15.83 -16.73 -43.73
C ALA A 97 16.16 -16.03 -45.07
N LEU A 98 16.16 -14.69 -45.11
CA LEU A 98 16.58 -13.93 -46.28
C LEU A 98 18.09 -14.04 -46.52
N HIS A 99 18.90 -14.07 -45.46
CA HIS A 99 20.34 -14.24 -45.55
C HIS A 99 20.70 -15.60 -46.16
N GLU A 100 20.02 -16.68 -45.75
CA GLU A 100 20.16 -18.00 -46.38
C GLU A 100 19.79 -17.98 -47.86
N LYS A 101 18.70 -17.31 -48.24
CA LYS A 101 18.32 -17.14 -49.67
C LYS A 101 19.39 -16.38 -50.46
N VAL A 102 19.96 -15.32 -49.90
CA VAL A 102 21.07 -14.57 -50.51
C VAL A 102 22.28 -15.49 -50.74
N GLN A 103 22.66 -16.29 -49.75
CA GLN A 103 23.77 -17.25 -49.89
C GLN A 103 23.49 -18.31 -50.95
N GLN A 104 22.25 -18.82 -51.04
CA GLN A 104 21.87 -19.78 -52.07
C GLN A 104 21.93 -19.17 -53.48
N LYS A 105 21.41 -17.95 -53.65
CA LYS A 105 21.46 -17.22 -54.92
C LYS A 105 22.90 -16.86 -55.33
N ASP A 106 23.75 -16.48 -54.39
CA ASP A 106 25.19 -16.24 -54.66
C ASP A 106 25.90 -17.52 -55.14
N LYS A 107 25.56 -18.69 -54.59
CA LYS A 107 26.07 -19.99 -55.09
C LYS A 107 25.57 -20.28 -56.51
N GLU A 108 24.30 -20.02 -56.79
CA GLU A 108 23.70 -20.19 -58.13
C GLU A 108 24.39 -19.29 -59.17
N ILE A 109 24.62 -18.02 -58.84
CA ILE A 109 25.34 -17.06 -59.69
C ILE A 109 26.76 -17.55 -59.99
N LYS A 110 27.50 -18.02 -58.98
CA LYS A 110 28.86 -18.57 -59.18
C LYS A 110 28.86 -19.78 -60.10
N GLN A 111 27.88 -20.69 -59.97
CA GLN A 111 27.75 -21.84 -60.86
C GLN A 111 27.42 -21.42 -62.29
N LEU A 112 26.50 -20.46 -62.47
CA LEU A 112 26.15 -19.92 -63.78
C LEU A 112 27.35 -19.21 -64.43
N GLN A 113 28.15 -18.46 -63.67
CA GLN A 113 29.39 -17.84 -64.15
C GLN A 113 30.37 -18.89 -64.68
N GLN A 114 30.65 -19.94 -63.90
CA GLN A 114 31.52 -21.04 -64.33
C GLN A 114 31.00 -21.73 -65.60
N ASN A 115 29.69 -21.95 -65.69
CA ASN A 115 29.08 -22.53 -66.89
C ASN A 115 29.29 -21.64 -68.12
N VAL A 116 29.01 -20.34 -68.01
CA VAL A 116 29.23 -19.34 -69.07
C VAL A 116 30.69 -19.31 -69.50
N GLU A 117 31.62 -19.23 -68.55
CA GLU A 117 33.07 -19.25 -68.82
C GLU A 117 33.50 -20.52 -69.56
N SER A 118 32.98 -21.69 -69.16
CA SER A 118 33.26 -22.96 -69.82
C SER A 118 32.74 -23.02 -71.27
N MET A 119 31.56 -22.44 -71.54
CA MET A 119 30.99 -22.38 -72.89
C MET A 119 31.81 -21.44 -73.78
N VAL A 120 32.26 -20.30 -73.23
CA VAL A 120 33.15 -19.36 -73.92
C VAL A 120 34.49 -20.02 -74.25
N ALA A 121 35.11 -20.71 -73.29
CA ALA A 121 36.40 -21.39 -73.48
C ALA A 121 36.34 -22.52 -74.54
N LYS A 122 35.20 -23.23 -74.63
CA LYS A 122 34.96 -24.28 -75.63
C LYS A 122 34.64 -23.74 -77.02
N GLY A 123 34.52 -22.42 -77.20
CA GLY A 123 34.27 -21.79 -78.50
C GLY A 123 32.83 -21.91 -79.00
N PHE A 124 31.87 -22.24 -78.14
CA PHE A 124 30.44 -22.37 -78.48
C PHE A 124 29.80 -21.06 -78.96
N VAL A 125 30.44 -19.92 -78.76
CA VAL A 125 29.89 -18.60 -79.12
C VAL A 125 29.91 -18.34 -80.64
N LYS A 126 30.57 -19.17 -81.47
CA LYS A 126 30.74 -18.91 -82.92
C LYS A 126 30.48 -20.09 -83.86
N LYS A 127 30.13 -21.29 -83.40
CA LYS A 127 30.11 -22.49 -84.26
C LYS A 127 28.72 -22.99 -84.70
N ASP A 128 27.66 -22.94 -83.87
CA ASP A 128 26.33 -23.50 -84.22
C ASP A 128 25.15 -22.69 -83.63
N GLU A 129 24.06 -22.44 -84.37
CA GLU A 129 22.88 -21.64 -83.94
C GLU A 129 22.29 -22.10 -82.60
N LYS A 130 22.16 -23.42 -82.38
CA LYS A 130 21.67 -24.01 -81.12
C LYS A 130 22.49 -23.59 -79.90
N SER A 131 23.81 -23.51 -80.05
CA SER A 131 24.71 -23.12 -78.96
C SER A 131 24.66 -21.62 -78.64
N GLY A 132 24.28 -20.79 -79.62
CA GLY A 132 23.97 -19.38 -79.43
C GLY A 132 22.69 -19.14 -78.62
N ASP A 133 21.65 -19.93 -78.88
CA ASP A 133 20.37 -19.85 -78.15
C ASP A 133 20.51 -20.30 -76.69
N GLU A 134 21.23 -21.39 -76.43
CA GLU A 134 21.53 -21.85 -75.07
C GLU A 134 22.30 -20.78 -74.26
N PHE A 135 23.29 -20.14 -74.88
CA PHE A 135 24.04 -19.04 -74.27
C PHE A 135 23.14 -17.83 -73.97
N ARG A 136 22.20 -17.50 -74.87
CA ARG A 136 21.25 -16.39 -74.69
C ARG A 136 20.26 -16.66 -73.56
N ILE A 137 19.76 -17.90 -73.45
CA ILE A 137 18.89 -18.35 -72.34
C ILE A 137 19.65 -18.27 -71.02
N LEU A 138 20.89 -18.77 -70.98
CA LEU A 138 21.72 -18.77 -69.77
C LEU A 138 22.03 -17.34 -69.30
N LYS A 139 22.34 -16.43 -70.23
CA LYS A 139 22.55 -15.01 -69.95
C LYS A 139 21.29 -14.34 -69.40
N LYS A 140 20.11 -14.66 -69.95
CA LYS A 140 18.84 -14.13 -69.45
C LYS A 140 18.57 -14.59 -68.01
N LYS A 141 18.73 -15.90 -67.73
CA LYS A 141 18.61 -16.45 -66.37
C LYS A 141 19.59 -15.81 -65.40
N PHE A 142 20.84 -15.60 -65.82
CA PHE A 142 21.84 -14.91 -65.01
C PHE A 142 21.38 -13.49 -64.61
N THR A 143 20.86 -12.71 -65.56
CA THR A 143 20.35 -11.36 -65.29
C THR A 143 19.14 -11.38 -64.37
N GLU A 144 18.20 -12.33 -64.55
CA GLU A 144 17.04 -12.50 -63.67
C GLU A 144 17.46 -12.81 -62.23
N VAL A 145 18.33 -13.81 -62.03
CA VAL A 145 18.84 -14.19 -60.70
C VAL A 145 19.66 -13.05 -60.06
N TYR A 146 20.44 -12.31 -60.84
CA TYR A 146 21.21 -11.16 -60.36
C TYR A 146 20.30 -10.03 -59.86
N ASN A 147 19.22 -9.73 -60.59
CA ASN A 147 18.26 -8.71 -60.18
C ASN A 147 17.50 -9.14 -58.91
N GLU A 148 17.06 -10.40 -58.82
CA GLU A 148 16.44 -10.95 -57.61
C GLU A 148 17.36 -10.86 -56.38
N LEU A 149 18.66 -11.13 -56.57
CA LEU A 149 19.66 -10.99 -55.50
C LEU A 149 19.77 -9.54 -55.02
N GLN A 150 19.82 -8.58 -55.94
CA GLN A 150 19.89 -7.15 -55.59
C GLN A 150 18.66 -6.69 -54.81
N ASP A 151 17.47 -7.11 -55.23
CA ASP A 151 16.23 -6.79 -54.51
C ASP A 151 16.18 -7.44 -53.12
N THR A 152 16.67 -8.68 -53.00
CA THR A 152 16.79 -9.37 -51.71
C THR A 152 17.78 -8.67 -50.79
N LYS A 153 18.95 -8.24 -51.30
CA LYS A 153 19.93 -7.46 -50.54
C LYS A 153 19.37 -6.14 -50.03
N LYS A 154 18.60 -5.42 -50.85
CA LYS A 154 17.90 -4.19 -50.42
C LYS A 154 16.89 -4.46 -49.30
N LYS A 155 16.11 -5.54 -49.41
CA LYS A 155 15.16 -5.94 -48.36
C LYS A 155 15.88 -6.27 -47.04
N VAL A 156 16.97 -7.04 -47.10
CA VAL A 156 17.80 -7.36 -45.92
C VAL A 156 18.31 -6.08 -45.27
N ALA A 157 18.92 -5.17 -46.04
CA ALA A 157 19.44 -3.92 -45.50
C ALA A 157 18.35 -3.04 -44.85
N SER A 158 17.14 -3.03 -45.41
CA SER A 158 15.99 -2.33 -44.82
C SER A 158 15.57 -2.93 -43.48
N LEU A 159 15.48 -4.27 -43.41
CA LEU A 159 15.09 -4.97 -42.19
C LEU A 159 16.18 -4.90 -41.12
N GLU A 160 17.46 -4.98 -41.49
CA GLU A 160 18.58 -4.79 -40.55
C GLU A 160 18.54 -3.41 -39.90
N ARG A 161 18.17 -2.37 -40.66
CA ARG A 161 17.97 -1.03 -40.10
C ARG A 161 16.78 -0.99 -39.13
N GLU A 162 15.64 -1.55 -39.50
CA GLU A 162 14.45 -1.61 -38.62
C GLU A 162 14.74 -2.39 -37.32
N ILE A 163 15.47 -3.50 -37.42
CA ILE A 163 15.94 -4.28 -36.25
C ILE A 163 16.87 -3.42 -35.38
N GLY A 164 17.78 -2.66 -35.98
CA GLY A 164 18.65 -1.72 -35.26
C GLY A 164 17.87 -0.67 -34.47
N ASP A 165 16.86 -0.06 -35.10
CA ASP A 165 16.00 0.93 -34.46
C ASP A 165 15.19 0.30 -33.30
N LYS A 166 14.66 -0.92 -33.50
CA LYS A 166 13.96 -1.66 -32.44
C LYS A 166 14.89 -2.04 -31.28
N LYS A 167 16.14 -2.45 -31.52
CA LYS A 167 17.14 -2.71 -30.47
C LYS A 167 17.39 -1.47 -29.62
N LEU A 168 17.56 -0.31 -30.26
CA LEU A 168 17.76 0.96 -29.54
C LEU A 168 16.54 1.31 -28.68
N ASN A 169 15.33 1.12 -29.19
CA ASN A 169 14.10 1.33 -28.42
C ASN A 169 14.00 0.40 -27.21
N ILE A 170 14.34 -0.89 -27.37
CA ILE A 170 14.39 -1.84 -26.24
C ILE A 170 15.36 -1.37 -25.16
N ILE A 171 16.58 -0.96 -25.53
CA ILE A 171 17.58 -0.46 -24.58
C ILE A 171 17.10 0.79 -23.82
N LEU A 172 16.44 1.71 -24.51
CA LEU A 172 15.86 2.91 -23.90
C LEU A 172 14.73 2.57 -22.91
N LEU A 173 13.84 1.64 -23.30
CA LEU A 173 12.76 1.17 -22.44
C LEU A 173 13.28 0.42 -21.21
N GLU A 174 14.26 -0.47 -21.36
CA GLU A 174 14.92 -1.17 -20.25
C GLU A 174 15.57 -0.19 -19.26
N SER A 175 16.23 0.85 -19.78
CA SER A 175 16.84 1.90 -18.94
C SER A 175 15.77 2.69 -18.17
N SER A 176 14.66 3.05 -18.83
CA SER A 176 13.55 3.75 -18.19
C SER A 176 12.83 2.90 -17.13
N LEU A 177 12.67 1.61 -17.39
CA LEU A 177 12.11 0.64 -16.44
C LEU A 177 12.99 0.58 -15.19
N LYS A 178 14.32 0.43 -15.36
CA LYS A 178 15.28 0.36 -14.26
C LYS A 178 15.26 1.62 -13.37
N GLU A 179 15.21 2.81 -13.97
CA GLU A 179 15.09 4.06 -13.20
C GLU A 179 13.77 4.11 -12.41
N THR A 180 12.68 3.62 -13.00
CA THR A 180 11.36 3.59 -12.36
C THR A 180 11.32 2.60 -11.20
N GLU A 181 11.93 1.43 -11.37
CA GLU A 181 12.09 0.43 -10.31
C GLU A 181 12.93 0.95 -9.15
N GLU A 182 14.05 1.64 -9.43
CA GLU A 182 14.87 2.25 -8.38
C GLU A 182 14.09 3.31 -7.59
N LYS A 183 13.29 4.14 -8.26
CA LYS A 183 12.41 5.13 -7.61
C LYS A 183 11.34 4.46 -6.75
N CYS A 184 10.73 3.39 -7.23
CA CYS A 184 9.72 2.63 -6.48
C CYS A 184 10.34 1.95 -5.25
N ASN A 185 11.48 1.27 -5.41
CA ASN A 185 12.19 0.61 -4.31
C ASN A 185 12.61 1.59 -3.22
N LYS A 186 13.06 2.80 -3.57
CA LYS A 186 13.36 3.86 -2.59
C LYS A 186 12.12 4.28 -1.81
N LYS A 187 10.97 4.44 -2.47
CA LYS A 187 9.71 4.78 -1.80
C LYS A 187 9.21 3.65 -0.90
N ILE A 188 9.28 2.41 -1.36
CA ILE A 188 8.89 1.22 -0.58
C ILE A 188 9.72 1.16 0.71
N LYS A 189 11.05 1.26 0.62
CA LYS A 189 11.92 1.28 1.81
C LYS A 189 11.56 2.40 2.78
N ALA A 190 11.32 3.62 2.28
CA ALA A 190 10.91 4.73 3.14
C ALA A 190 9.56 4.48 3.83
N TYR A 191 8.63 3.80 3.17
CA TYR A 191 7.36 3.40 3.78
C TYR A 191 7.52 2.27 4.79
N GLU A 192 8.38 1.29 4.53
CA GLU A 192 8.71 0.22 5.47
C GLU A 192 9.32 0.78 6.76
N GLU A 193 10.31 1.67 6.64
CA GLU A 193 10.93 2.37 7.78
C GLU A 193 9.89 3.20 8.56
N SER A 194 9.01 3.94 7.86
CA SER A 194 7.93 4.68 8.51
C SER A 194 6.92 3.78 9.21
N TYR A 195 6.65 2.60 8.66
CA TYR A 195 5.73 1.63 9.24
C TYR A 195 6.32 1.01 10.50
N GLU A 196 7.61 0.65 10.48
CA GLU A 196 8.32 0.10 11.64
C GLU A 196 8.35 1.11 12.80
N MET A 197 8.65 2.39 12.53
CA MET A 197 8.57 3.45 13.53
C MET A 197 7.16 3.60 14.15
N LEU A 198 6.11 3.45 13.34
CA LEU A 198 4.72 3.52 13.81
C LEU A 198 4.34 2.29 14.66
N GLU A 199 4.80 1.10 14.29
CA GLU A 199 4.62 -0.13 15.07
C GLU A 199 5.32 -0.03 16.44
N ASP A 200 6.55 0.49 16.49
CA ASP A 200 7.27 0.73 17.74
C ASP A 200 6.57 1.77 18.60
N HIS A 201 6.10 2.87 18.01
CA HIS A 201 5.35 3.90 18.73
C HIS A 201 4.05 3.33 19.32
N LYS A 202 3.33 2.51 18.56
CA LYS A 202 2.13 1.78 19.02
C LYS A 202 2.45 0.83 20.17
N ARG A 203 3.58 0.11 20.12
CA ARG A 203 4.03 -0.77 21.22
C ARG A 203 4.35 0.04 22.48
N SER A 204 5.05 1.17 22.33
CA SER A 204 5.34 2.09 23.44
C SER A 204 4.06 2.62 24.11
N LEU A 205 3.11 3.11 23.31
CA LEU A 205 1.81 3.56 23.81
C LEU A 205 1.04 2.45 24.53
N LYS A 206 1.06 1.22 23.99
CA LYS A 206 0.41 0.07 24.63
C LYS A 206 1.02 -0.26 26.00
N ASN A 207 2.33 -0.12 26.14
CA ASN A 207 3.01 -0.28 27.43
C ASN A 207 2.68 0.84 28.41
N GLN A 208 2.61 2.09 27.94
CA GLN A 208 2.17 3.22 28.77
C GLN A 208 0.73 3.01 29.28
N ILE A 209 -0.18 2.56 28.41
CA ILE A 209 -1.56 2.23 28.80
C ILE A 209 -1.57 1.16 29.89
N ARG A 210 -0.83 0.05 29.73
CA ARG A 210 -0.74 -0.99 30.78
C ARG A 210 -0.21 -0.44 32.11
N ASN A 211 0.80 0.42 32.07
CA ASN A 211 1.35 1.02 33.29
C ASN A 211 0.32 1.89 33.99
N LEU A 212 -0.43 2.71 33.24
CA LEU A 212 -1.51 3.53 33.77
C LEU A 212 -2.67 2.67 34.30
N GLU A 213 -3.06 1.61 33.60
CA GLU A 213 -4.05 0.64 34.09
C GLU A 213 -3.59 -0.03 35.40
N GLY A 214 -2.29 -0.35 35.52
CA GLY A 214 -1.71 -0.86 36.75
C GLY A 214 -1.77 0.15 37.91
N GLN A 215 -1.50 1.42 37.65
CA GLN A 215 -1.62 2.50 38.64
C GLN A 215 -3.07 2.72 39.08
N ILE A 216 -4.03 2.64 38.15
CA ILE A 216 -5.47 2.77 38.46
C ILE A 216 -5.98 1.58 39.27
N ASN A 217 -5.46 0.37 39.00
CA ASN A 217 -5.85 -0.85 39.71
C ASN A 217 -5.13 -1.05 41.06
N GLN A 218 -4.18 -0.18 41.42
CA GLN A 218 -3.67 -0.13 42.79
C GLN A 218 -4.68 0.64 43.65
N PRO A 219 -5.27 0.01 44.68
CA PRO A 219 -6.00 0.76 45.68
C PRO A 219 -5.00 1.73 46.34
N ASP A 220 -5.28 3.03 46.29
CA ASP A 220 -4.59 3.97 47.17
C ASP A 220 -4.75 3.45 48.60
N ASP A 221 -3.64 3.18 49.30
CA ASP A 221 -3.67 2.80 50.72
C ASP A 221 -4.45 3.84 51.55
N THR A 222 -4.51 5.07 51.06
CA THR A 222 -5.35 6.17 51.56
C THR A 222 -6.86 5.88 51.43
N ILE A 223 -7.31 5.29 50.33
CA ILE A 223 -8.72 4.94 50.10
C ILE A 223 -9.13 3.71 50.91
N VAL A 224 -8.25 2.70 51.01
CA VAL A 224 -8.48 1.51 51.83
C VAL A 224 -8.57 1.90 53.31
N ASN A 225 -7.64 2.72 53.82
CA ASN A 225 -7.69 3.22 55.19
C ASN A 225 -8.90 4.15 55.47
N PHE A 226 -9.37 4.91 54.47
CA PHE A 226 -10.58 5.73 54.59
C PHE A 226 -11.87 4.88 54.64
N GLN A 227 -11.91 3.72 53.97
CA GLN A 227 -13.02 2.79 54.08
C GLN A 227 -12.99 1.97 55.37
N GLN A 228 -11.80 1.61 55.87
CA GLN A 228 -11.62 0.93 57.15
C GLN A 228 -12.07 1.81 58.33
N SER A 229 -11.68 3.10 58.35
CA SER A 229 -12.07 4.05 59.40
C SER A 229 -13.58 4.37 59.44
N LYS A 230 -14.30 4.19 58.34
CA LYS A 230 -15.78 4.25 58.31
C LYS A 230 -16.46 2.98 58.80
N LYS A 231 -15.77 1.83 58.78
CA LYS A 231 -16.30 0.55 59.25
C LYS A 231 -16.19 0.42 60.78
N ASP A 232 -15.19 1.05 61.38
CA ASP A 232 -14.94 1.01 62.83
C ASP A 232 -15.72 2.08 63.62
N SER A 233 -16.41 2.99 62.93
CA SER A 233 -17.29 4.00 63.53
C SER A 233 -18.77 3.62 63.41
N SER A 234 -19.14 2.43 63.89
CA SER A 234 -20.54 2.00 63.99
C SER A 234 -21.23 2.59 65.24
N LEU A 235 -22.08 3.61 65.06
CA LEU A 235 -23.17 3.98 65.98
C LEU A 235 -24.42 4.38 65.15
N PRO A 236 -25.64 4.25 65.70
CA PRO A 236 -26.77 3.64 65.01
C PRO A 236 -27.51 4.59 64.07
N LEU A 237 -27.90 4.04 62.91
CA LEU A 237 -28.71 4.68 61.88
C LEU A 237 -30.14 4.97 62.39
N GLY A 238 -30.40 6.24 62.69
CA GLY A 238 -31.73 6.82 62.67
C GLY A 238 -32.22 6.99 61.23
N LYS A 239 -33.44 6.52 60.98
CA LYS A 239 -34.17 6.56 59.71
C LYS A 239 -34.14 7.96 59.07
N ALA A 240 -33.61 8.07 57.86
CA ALA A 240 -33.91 9.17 56.95
C ALA A 240 -34.16 8.61 55.55
N SER A 241 -35.42 8.68 55.15
CA SER A 241 -35.93 8.39 53.81
C SER A 241 -35.57 9.53 52.85
N SER A 242 -35.53 9.20 51.55
CA SER A 242 -35.79 10.08 50.38
C SER A 242 -34.65 10.88 49.73
N ALA A 243 -33.51 10.24 49.40
CA ALA A 243 -32.59 10.81 48.39
C ALA A 243 -31.96 9.79 47.41
N GLY A 244 -32.40 8.53 47.40
CA GLY A 244 -31.79 7.46 46.58
C GLY A 244 -32.18 7.47 45.09
N GLY A 245 -33.37 7.98 44.73
CA GLY A 245 -33.91 7.80 43.37
C GLY A 245 -33.22 8.61 42.26
N ALA A 246 -32.65 9.77 42.57
CA ALA A 246 -32.01 10.61 41.54
C ALA A 246 -30.56 10.18 41.24
N VAL A 247 -29.84 9.71 42.26
CA VAL A 247 -28.45 9.25 42.12
C VAL A 247 -28.42 7.93 41.35
N ASP A 248 -29.36 7.02 41.61
CA ASP A 248 -29.47 5.76 40.85
C ASP A 248 -29.88 5.98 39.38
N HIS A 249 -30.61 7.07 39.08
CA HIS A 249 -31.02 7.37 37.71
C HIS A 249 -29.89 8.00 36.88
N PHE A 250 -29.12 8.94 37.44
CA PHE A 250 -27.96 9.52 36.77
C PHE A 250 -26.84 8.50 36.55
N THR A 251 -26.61 7.62 37.52
CA THR A 251 -25.58 6.57 37.39
C THR A 251 -25.97 5.56 36.31
N ASN A 252 -27.26 5.18 36.21
CA ASN A 252 -27.76 4.33 35.13
C ASN A 252 -27.69 4.98 33.75
N ILE A 253 -27.92 6.29 33.64
CA ILE A 253 -27.81 7.02 32.36
C ILE A 253 -26.34 7.05 31.89
N LEU A 254 -25.40 7.34 32.77
CA LEU A 254 -23.97 7.32 32.44
C LEU A 254 -23.48 5.93 32.03
N LEU A 255 -23.89 4.89 32.77
CA LEU A 255 -23.61 3.49 32.40
C LEU A 255 -24.24 3.10 31.05
N GLN A 256 -25.43 3.61 30.72
CA GLN A 256 -26.05 3.38 29.40
C GLN A 256 -25.30 4.09 28.28
N GLU A 257 -24.84 5.34 28.49
CA GLU A 257 -24.05 6.06 27.49
C GLU A 257 -22.68 5.42 27.27
N GLU A 258 -22.02 4.97 28.33
CA GLU A 258 -20.72 4.30 28.25
C GLU A 258 -20.85 2.94 27.55
N ASN A 259 -21.87 2.15 27.86
CA ASN A 259 -22.20 0.93 27.13
C ASN A 259 -22.54 1.19 25.66
N ARG A 260 -23.22 2.30 25.35
CA ARG A 260 -23.52 2.70 23.97
C ARG A 260 -22.25 3.07 23.21
N LYS A 261 -21.32 3.80 23.83
CA LYS A 261 -20.00 4.14 23.24
C LYS A 261 -19.18 2.89 22.98
N LEU A 262 -19.07 2.00 23.97
CA LEU A 262 -18.40 0.70 23.82
C LEU A 262 -18.99 -0.15 22.70
N LYS A 263 -20.32 -0.17 22.57
CA LYS A 263 -21.00 -0.92 21.48
C LYS A 263 -20.73 -0.33 20.10
N GLN A 264 -20.66 1.00 19.99
CA GLN A 264 -20.27 1.67 18.74
C GLN A 264 -18.80 1.42 18.39
N GLU A 265 -17.92 1.44 19.38
CA GLU A 265 -16.49 1.21 19.19
C GLU A 265 -16.23 -0.25 18.79
N LYS A 266 -16.87 -1.20 19.46
CA LYS A 266 -16.85 -2.63 19.09
C LYS A 266 -17.32 -2.83 17.65
N SER A 267 -18.42 -2.20 17.24
CA SER A 267 -18.92 -2.28 15.86
C SER A 267 -17.95 -1.68 14.84
N LYS A 268 -17.22 -0.60 15.18
CA LYS A 268 -16.17 -0.03 14.32
C LYS A 268 -14.99 -0.99 14.18
N TYR A 269 -14.57 -1.64 15.26
CA TYR A 269 -13.51 -2.64 15.22
C TYR A 269 -13.91 -3.88 14.42
N GLU A 270 -15.13 -4.39 14.61
CA GLU A 270 -15.68 -5.53 13.86
C GLU A 270 -15.68 -5.26 12.34
N LYS A 271 -16.19 -4.10 11.91
CA LYS A 271 -16.14 -3.69 10.49
C LYS A 271 -14.72 -3.55 9.95
N LYS A 272 -13.77 -3.12 10.80
CA LYS A 272 -12.36 -3.00 10.41
C LYS A 272 -11.71 -4.38 10.25
N THR A 273 -12.02 -5.32 11.14
CA THR A 273 -11.57 -6.70 11.01
C THR A 273 -12.16 -7.41 9.80
N GLU A 274 -13.43 -7.19 9.47
CA GLU A 274 -14.04 -7.74 8.24
C GLU A 274 -13.36 -7.22 6.98
N LYS A 275 -13.07 -5.91 6.91
CA LYS A 275 -12.32 -5.33 5.80
C LYS A 275 -10.92 -5.93 5.65
N LEU A 276 -10.20 -6.08 6.75
CA LEU A 276 -8.88 -6.71 6.75
C LEU A 276 -8.93 -8.19 6.35
N GLN A 277 -9.97 -8.93 6.75
CA GLN A 277 -10.16 -10.31 6.31
C GLN A 277 -10.43 -10.41 4.80
N HIS A 278 -11.26 -9.53 4.25
CA HIS A 278 -11.48 -9.47 2.80
C HIS A 278 -10.22 -9.12 2.02
N GLU A 279 -9.43 -8.17 2.51
CA GLU A 279 -8.17 -7.78 1.90
C GLU A 279 -7.14 -8.91 1.93
N LEU A 280 -7.07 -9.64 3.06
CA LEU A 280 -6.21 -10.81 3.19
C LEU A 280 -6.62 -11.96 2.25
N GLN A 281 -7.92 -12.20 2.06
CA GLN A 281 -8.41 -13.16 1.06
C GLN A 281 -8.05 -12.73 -0.38
N ARG A 282 -8.14 -11.43 -0.68
CA ARG A 282 -7.76 -10.89 -1.99
C ARG A 282 -6.28 -11.10 -2.27
N LEU A 283 -5.41 -10.75 -1.33
CA LEU A 283 -3.96 -10.93 -1.47
C LEU A 283 -3.57 -12.41 -1.59
N GLN A 284 -4.25 -13.31 -0.89
CA GLN A 284 -4.04 -14.76 -1.06
C GLN A 284 -4.44 -15.25 -2.44
N LYS A 285 -5.46 -14.65 -3.07
CA LYS A 285 -5.86 -14.97 -4.44
C LYS A 285 -4.83 -14.47 -5.45
N GLU A 286 -4.41 -13.21 -5.32
CA GLU A 286 -3.37 -12.60 -6.17
C GLU A 286 -2.05 -13.38 -6.08
N LYS A 287 -1.67 -13.83 -4.87
CA LYS A 287 -0.49 -14.69 -4.69
C LYS A 287 -0.57 -16.00 -5.49
N LYS A 288 -1.71 -16.68 -5.47
CA LYS A 288 -1.91 -17.93 -6.23
C LYS A 288 -1.89 -17.71 -7.74
N GLU A 289 -2.44 -16.58 -8.20
CA GLU A 289 -2.39 -16.21 -9.62
C GLU A 289 -0.95 -15.94 -10.06
N ASN A 290 -0.14 -15.26 -9.23
CA ASN A 290 1.28 -15.05 -9.50
C ASN A 290 2.08 -16.35 -9.52
N GLU A 291 1.86 -17.27 -8.56
CA GLU A 291 2.50 -18.59 -8.55
C GLU A 291 2.18 -19.37 -9.85
N HIS A 292 0.94 -19.32 -10.33
CA HIS A 292 0.55 -19.95 -11.59
C HIS A 292 1.24 -19.28 -12.80
N LEU A 293 1.37 -17.95 -12.81
CA LEU A 293 2.06 -17.24 -13.88
C LEU A 293 3.55 -17.58 -13.91
N GLU A 294 4.21 -17.66 -12.76
CA GLU A 294 5.61 -18.09 -12.65
C GLU A 294 5.80 -19.52 -13.19
N GLU A 295 4.90 -20.44 -12.86
CA GLU A 295 4.95 -21.82 -13.36
C GLU A 295 4.78 -21.88 -14.88
N LYS A 296 3.89 -21.04 -15.44
CA LYS A 296 3.68 -20.94 -16.89
C LYS A 296 4.88 -20.33 -17.61
N VAL A 297 5.53 -19.33 -17.02
CA VAL A 297 6.79 -18.76 -17.52
C VAL A 297 7.90 -19.80 -17.49
N ALA A 298 7.98 -20.60 -16.43
CA ALA A 298 8.96 -21.68 -16.32
C ALA A 298 8.74 -22.78 -17.39
N GLN A 299 7.50 -23.11 -17.74
CA GLN A 299 7.19 -24.07 -18.82
C GLN A 299 7.50 -23.56 -20.23
N LEU A 300 7.54 -22.24 -20.42
CA LEU A 300 7.86 -21.61 -21.70
C LEU A 300 9.37 -21.41 -21.93
N ARG A 301 10.18 -21.54 -20.88
CA ARG A 301 11.65 -21.50 -20.92
C ARG A 301 12.23 -22.90 -21.15
#